data_AF-A0A0D3JY64-F1
#
_entry.id   AF-A0A0D3JY64-F1
#
_cell.length_a   1.000
_cell.length_b   1.000
_cell.length_c   1.000
_cell.angle_alpha   90.00
_cell.angle_beta   90.00
_cell.angle_gamma   90.00
#
_symmetry.space_group_name_H-M   'P 1'
#
loop_
_entity.id
_entity.type
_entity.pdbx_description
1 polymer ?
#
loop_
_entity_poly.entity_id
_entity_poly.type
_entity_poly.pdbx_seq_one_letter_code
_entity_poly.pdbx_strand_id
1 'polypeptide(L)'
;MPPKQARIRRLLARRLLLALLVAGLATYLRRRGGQSLQRSLERARGLAARRVRSLLRAQMAALLAITQQQLEVQVEAALDGVASRLGRRLKDPAMPLPVQHALDTLVMALLPDIKQECWRWTDETFLPMLQSPHPGSPRALGLPAWWALQALGHFPLVGQLWWLVLAALVDRSDEYQLCAFIVGLRVSHFLSLGLGAASYACYHAYLCTLAAAADADAVAGEAGSRGAEVCLRLGPKLHLWGAAFWLLQLCVTLRTFALLPQSVKKGALVPLERRQRLPFSSRLHLASGGAIARANSSSLPADAVRGGLLPRLGRLDLGLAVCAVALAVSACVVLRGARLGATLWWIRTVHGLFSGPYVAFKLPLLDTLLTHARKTGYDRLGHTVPFKARVVAQPHPDLFP
;
A
#
# COMPACT_ATOMS: atom_id res chain seq x y z
N MET A 1 79.57 72.14 -8.64
CA MET A 1 78.17 71.89 -8.22
C MET A 1 78.03 72.19 -6.72
N PRO A 2 77.19 73.14 -6.31
CA PRO A 2 77.26 73.69 -4.95
C PRO A 2 76.70 72.72 -3.90
N PRO A 3 77.34 72.59 -2.73
CA PRO A 3 77.00 71.61 -1.67
C PRO A 3 75.60 71.80 -1.06
N LYS A 4 74.92 72.93 -1.33
CA LYS A 4 73.54 73.18 -0.89
C LYS A 4 72.49 72.36 -1.66
N GLN A 5 72.70 72.07 -2.95
CA GLN A 5 71.74 71.29 -3.75
C GLN A 5 71.73 69.80 -3.36
N ALA A 6 72.85 69.26 -2.88
CA ALA A 6 72.96 67.87 -2.44
C ALA A 6 72.17 67.61 -1.13
N ARG A 7 72.12 68.58 -0.21
CA ARG A 7 71.33 68.46 1.04
C ARG A 7 69.83 68.51 0.77
N ILE A 8 69.37 69.37 -0.14
CA ILE A 8 67.95 69.47 -0.52
C ILE A 8 67.47 68.19 -1.21
N ARG A 9 68.29 67.60 -2.10
CA ARG A 9 67.97 66.32 -2.74
C ARG A 9 67.89 65.16 -1.74
N ARG A 10 68.77 65.11 -0.72
CA ARG A 10 68.70 64.09 0.34
C ARG A 10 67.47 64.25 1.24
N LEU A 11 67.07 65.48 1.54
CA LEU A 11 65.86 65.77 2.32
C LEU A 11 64.59 65.42 1.53
N LEU A 12 64.52 65.77 0.25
CA LEU A 12 63.42 65.39 -0.63
C LEU A 12 63.34 63.87 -0.80
N ALA A 13 64.46 63.18 -1.04
CA ALA A 13 64.49 61.72 -1.14
C ALA A 13 64.02 61.04 0.15
N ARG A 14 64.42 61.54 1.32
CA ARG A 14 63.94 61.01 2.62
C ARG A 14 62.45 61.25 2.82
N ARG A 15 61.92 62.42 2.47
CA ARG A 15 60.49 62.71 2.56
C ARG A 15 59.66 61.86 1.60
N LEU A 16 60.16 61.64 0.39
CA LEU A 16 59.51 60.79 -0.62
C LEU A 16 59.51 59.31 -0.20
N LEU A 17 60.62 58.83 0.38
CA LEU A 17 60.71 57.47 0.92
C LEU A 17 59.76 57.27 2.10
N LEU A 18 59.65 58.26 3.00
CA LEU A 18 58.73 58.21 4.12
C LEU A 18 57.26 58.24 3.66
N ALA A 19 56.92 59.06 2.67
CA ALA A 19 55.59 59.11 2.08
C ALA A 19 55.21 57.79 1.40
N LEU A 20 56.13 57.15 0.67
CA LEU A 20 55.92 55.84 0.05
C LEU A 20 55.76 54.72 1.10
N LEU A 21 56.53 54.76 2.19
CA LEU A 21 56.38 53.80 3.29
C LEU A 21 55.03 53.95 4.01
N VAL A 22 54.57 55.18 4.26
CA VAL A 22 53.26 55.44 4.88
C VAL A 22 52.13 55.02 3.94
N ALA A 23 52.21 55.34 2.65
CA ALA A 23 51.22 54.90 1.65
C ALA A 23 51.19 53.37 1.49
N GLY A 24 52.36 52.72 1.52
CA GLY A 24 52.50 51.27 1.51
C GLY A 24 51.93 50.60 2.76
N LEU A 25 52.16 51.17 3.95
CA LEU A 25 51.61 50.68 5.20
C LEU A 25 50.07 50.83 5.23
N ALA A 26 49.54 51.96 4.74
CA ALA A 26 48.10 52.19 4.67
C ALA A 26 47.42 51.20 3.70
N THR A 27 48.01 50.93 2.53
CA THR A 27 47.48 49.92 1.60
C THR A 27 47.62 48.50 2.13
N TYR A 28 48.73 48.19 2.81
CA TYR A 28 48.94 46.90 3.46
C TYR A 28 47.92 46.64 4.57
N LEU A 29 47.66 47.63 5.44
CA LEU A 29 46.65 47.53 6.49
C LEU A 29 45.23 47.43 5.92
N ARG A 30 44.92 48.14 4.83
CA ARG A 30 43.63 48.02 4.13
C ARG A 30 43.42 46.62 3.53
N ARG A 31 44.48 46.03 2.97
CA ARG A 31 44.44 44.68 2.37
C ARG A 31 44.40 43.56 3.41
N ARG A 32 45.13 43.70 4.53
CA ARG A 32 45.19 42.70 5.61
C ARG A 32 43.98 42.78 6.55
N GLY A 33 43.48 43.99 6.84
CA GLY A 33 42.26 44.20 7.62
C GLY A 33 41.00 43.72 6.90
N GLY A 34 40.88 43.95 5.59
CA GLY A 34 39.73 43.51 4.79
C GLY A 34 39.56 41.99 4.74
N GLN A 35 40.65 41.22 4.62
CA GLN A 35 40.58 39.76 4.55
C GLN A 35 40.21 39.10 5.89
N SER A 36 40.72 39.63 7.02
CA SER A 36 40.32 39.17 8.36
C SER A 36 38.84 39.43 8.62
N LEU A 37 38.37 40.63 8.25
CA LEU A 37 36.98 41.05 8.47
C LEU A 37 36.00 40.26 7.58
N GLN A 38 36.36 40.00 6.31
CA GLN A 38 35.55 39.17 5.41
C GLN A 38 35.41 37.72 5.92
N ARG A 39 36.49 37.10 6.39
CA ARG A 39 36.44 35.75 6.97
C ARG A 39 35.56 35.69 8.22
N SER A 40 35.63 36.72 9.06
CA SER A 40 34.77 36.83 10.25
C SER A 40 33.29 37.02 9.87
N LEU A 41 33.00 37.81 8.84
CA LEU A 41 31.65 37.99 8.28
C LEU A 41 31.09 36.72 7.65
N GLU A 42 31.88 35.96 6.90
CA GLU A 42 31.44 34.67 6.32
C GLU A 42 31.16 33.63 7.41
N ARG A 43 32.01 33.55 8.44
CA ARG A 43 31.74 32.70 9.62
C ARG A 43 30.48 33.12 10.35
N ALA A 44 30.29 34.43 10.57
CA ALA A 44 29.09 34.96 11.21
C ALA A 44 27.82 34.67 10.39
N ARG A 45 27.88 34.85 9.05
CA ARG A 45 26.78 34.48 8.13
C ARG A 45 26.49 32.98 8.15
N GLY A 46 27.53 32.14 8.19
CA GLY A 46 27.38 30.68 8.29
C GLY A 46 26.70 30.26 9.59
N LEU A 47 27.10 30.84 10.73
CA LEU A 47 26.50 30.59 12.03
C LEU A 47 25.06 31.11 12.12
N ALA A 48 24.81 32.32 11.62
CA ALA A 48 23.46 32.90 11.53
C ALA A 48 22.54 32.03 10.67
N ALA A 49 22.99 31.61 9.47
CA ALA A 49 22.21 30.74 8.58
C ALA A 49 21.96 29.34 9.17
N ARG A 50 22.86 28.83 10.03
CA ARG A 50 22.64 27.57 10.77
C ARG A 50 21.61 27.75 11.88
N ARG A 51 21.71 28.82 12.67
CA ARG A 51 20.74 29.16 13.74
C ARG A 51 19.34 29.43 13.20
N VAL A 52 19.24 30.18 12.11
CA VAL A 52 17.95 30.44 11.44
C VAL A 52 17.34 29.13 10.94
N ARG A 53 18.13 28.26 10.32
CA ARG A 53 17.65 26.93 9.88
C ARG A 53 17.26 26.02 11.05
N SER A 54 17.95 26.06 12.18
CA SER A 54 17.58 25.26 13.35
C SER A 54 16.30 25.77 14.00
N LEU A 55 16.13 27.10 14.13
CA LEU A 55 14.92 27.71 14.65
C LEU A 55 13.71 27.46 13.74
N LEU A 56 13.86 27.61 12.42
CA LEU A 56 12.81 27.29 11.45
C LEU A 56 12.39 25.82 11.54
N ARG A 57 13.33 24.89 11.66
CA ARG A 57 13.01 23.46 11.84
C ARG A 57 12.30 23.19 13.15
N ALA A 58 12.71 23.82 14.25
CA ALA A 58 12.07 23.67 15.55
C ALA A 58 10.64 24.23 15.53
N GLN A 59 10.44 25.42 14.96
CA GLN A 59 9.09 26.01 14.80
C GLN A 59 8.21 25.19 13.87
N MET A 60 8.73 24.71 12.74
CA MET A 60 7.97 23.81 11.85
C MET A 60 7.59 22.50 12.55
N ALA A 61 8.50 21.91 13.34
CA ALA A 61 8.21 20.69 14.09
C ALA A 61 7.11 20.91 15.15
N ALA A 62 7.15 22.03 15.87
CA ALA A 62 6.13 22.40 16.83
C ALA A 62 4.77 22.66 16.17
N LEU A 63 4.75 23.41 15.06
CA LEU A 63 3.53 23.63 14.28
C LEU A 63 2.96 22.32 13.74
N LEU A 64 3.80 21.45 13.19
CA LEU A 64 3.39 20.13 12.69
C LEU A 64 2.75 19.28 13.79
N ALA A 65 3.32 19.27 14.99
CA ALA A 65 2.76 18.54 16.13
C ALA A 65 1.37 19.06 16.52
N ILE A 66 1.18 20.38 16.59
CA ILE A 66 -0.12 21.00 16.90
C ILE A 66 -1.14 20.68 15.80
N THR A 67 -0.76 20.81 14.53
CA THR A 67 -1.65 20.50 13.40
C THR A 67 -2.01 19.03 13.35
N GLN A 68 -1.06 18.13 13.67
CA GLN A 68 -1.31 16.69 13.74
C GLN A 68 -2.33 16.37 14.83
N GLN A 69 -2.19 16.96 16.01
CA GLN A 69 -3.15 16.75 17.10
C GLN A 69 -4.55 17.27 16.75
N GLN A 70 -4.66 18.41 16.06
CA GLN A 70 -5.96 18.90 15.60
C GLN A 70 -6.57 18.01 14.52
N LEU A 71 -5.75 17.52 13.59
CA LEU A 71 -6.17 16.54 12.59
C LEU A 71 -6.65 15.26 13.28
N GLU A 72 -5.96 14.82 14.34
CA GLU A 72 -6.33 13.68 15.18
C GLU A 72 -7.75 13.78 15.71
N VAL A 73 -8.05 14.89 16.38
CA VAL A 73 -9.39 15.13 16.92
C VAL A 73 -10.45 15.23 15.82
N GLN A 74 -10.15 15.89 14.70
CA GLN A 74 -11.13 16.06 13.62
C GLN A 74 -11.45 14.76 12.87
N VAL A 75 -10.45 13.94 12.58
CA VAL A 75 -10.64 12.65 11.89
C VAL A 75 -11.36 11.66 12.81
N GLU A 76 -11.05 11.63 14.10
CA GLU A 76 -11.79 10.79 15.06
C GLU A 76 -13.28 11.19 15.09
N ALA A 77 -13.56 12.48 15.24
CA ALA A 77 -14.94 12.99 15.22
C ALA A 77 -15.65 12.70 13.89
N ALA A 78 -14.95 12.81 12.76
CA ALA A 78 -15.49 12.48 11.45
C ALA A 78 -15.79 10.98 11.30
N LEU A 79 -14.89 10.10 11.76
CA LEU A 79 -15.07 8.65 11.72
C LEU A 79 -16.24 8.20 12.61
N ASP A 80 -16.40 8.78 13.80
CA ASP A 80 -17.56 8.55 14.66
C ASP A 80 -18.86 9.04 14.00
N GLY A 81 -18.80 10.18 13.33
CA GLY A 81 -19.89 10.72 12.52
C GLY A 81 -20.26 9.83 11.32
N VAL A 82 -19.30 9.13 10.72
CA VAL A 82 -19.54 8.17 9.64
C VAL A 82 -20.12 6.87 10.19
N ALA A 83 -19.56 6.32 11.26
CA ALA A 83 -20.04 5.10 11.90
C ALA A 83 -21.52 5.23 12.33
N SER A 84 -21.88 6.36 12.95
CA SER A 84 -23.27 6.64 13.34
C SER A 84 -24.22 6.82 12.15
N ARG A 85 -23.75 7.37 11.02
CA ARG A 85 -24.54 7.47 9.77
C ARG A 85 -24.69 6.12 9.09
N LEU A 86 -23.64 5.31 9.07
CA LEU A 86 -23.64 3.97 8.48
C LEU A 86 -24.59 3.05 9.26
N GLY A 87 -24.52 3.06 10.59
CA GLY A 87 -25.45 2.32 11.45
C GLY A 87 -26.90 2.72 11.22
N ARG A 88 -27.19 4.02 11.05
CA ARG A 88 -28.55 4.50 10.73
C ARG A 88 -29.03 4.13 9.32
N ARG A 89 -28.14 4.09 8.33
CA ARG A 89 -28.51 3.74 6.93
C ARG A 89 -28.62 2.25 6.68
N LEU A 90 -27.83 1.42 7.37
CA LEU A 90 -27.85 -0.04 7.22
C LEU A 90 -28.99 -0.71 7.98
N LYS A 91 -29.51 -0.06 9.02
CA LYS A 91 -30.65 -0.57 9.79
C LYS A 91 -31.96 -0.24 9.07
N ASP A 92 -32.58 -1.26 8.51
CA ASP A 92 -33.98 -1.20 8.11
C ASP A 92 -34.86 -1.34 9.37
N PRO A 93 -35.89 -0.50 9.59
CA PRO A 93 -36.85 -0.70 10.69
C PRO A 93 -37.52 -2.08 10.68
N ALA A 94 -37.60 -2.76 9.53
CA ALA A 94 -38.13 -4.11 9.41
C ALA A 94 -37.08 -5.23 9.69
N MET A 95 -35.81 -4.87 9.94
CA MET A 95 -34.75 -5.85 10.18
C MET A 95 -34.96 -6.59 11.52
N PRO A 96 -34.83 -7.93 11.57
CA PRO A 96 -34.91 -8.68 12.83
C PRO A 96 -33.88 -8.19 13.86
N LEU A 97 -34.31 -8.05 15.12
CA LEU A 97 -33.46 -7.56 16.22
C LEU A 97 -32.09 -8.25 16.35
N PRO A 98 -31.97 -9.59 16.18
CA PRO A 98 -30.66 -10.25 16.26
C PRO A 98 -29.68 -9.78 15.18
N VAL A 99 -30.17 -9.48 13.98
CA VAL A 99 -29.35 -8.99 12.86
C VAL A 99 -28.90 -7.56 13.14
N GLN A 100 -29.79 -6.72 13.68
CA GLN A 100 -29.42 -5.36 14.08
C GLN A 100 -28.32 -5.36 15.14
N HIS A 101 -28.43 -6.22 16.17
CA HIS A 101 -27.39 -6.37 17.20
C HIS A 101 -26.07 -6.90 16.65
N ALA A 102 -26.11 -7.87 15.74
CA ALA A 102 -24.90 -8.38 15.09
C ALA A 102 -24.19 -7.28 14.27
N LEU A 103 -24.97 -6.45 13.56
CA LEU A 103 -24.44 -5.34 12.77
C LEU A 103 -23.83 -4.26 13.65
N ASP A 104 -24.48 -3.89 14.75
CA ASP A 104 -23.94 -2.95 15.73
C ASP A 104 -22.64 -3.45 16.37
N THR A 105 -22.64 -4.71 16.78
CA THR A 105 -21.46 -5.35 17.38
C THR A 105 -20.31 -5.38 16.39
N LEU A 106 -20.59 -5.68 15.12
CA LEU A 106 -19.58 -5.68 14.05
C LEU A 106 -19.02 -4.28 13.80
N VAL A 107 -19.86 -3.24 13.73
CA VAL A 107 -19.42 -1.86 13.55
C VAL A 107 -18.56 -1.41 14.74
N MET A 108 -19.00 -1.69 15.97
CA MET A 108 -18.26 -1.31 17.17
C MET A 108 -16.94 -2.08 17.34
N ALA A 109 -16.89 -3.34 16.89
CA ALA A 109 -15.66 -4.13 16.89
C ALA A 109 -14.66 -3.67 15.82
N LEU A 110 -15.14 -3.27 14.64
CA LEU A 110 -14.27 -2.85 13.53
C LEU A 110 -13.80 -1.40 13.67
N LEU A 111 -14.57 -0.51 14.30
CA LEU A 111 -14.29 0.92 14.33
C LEU A 111 -12.93 1.28 14.97
N PRO A 112 -12.52 0.72 16.13
CA PRO A 112 -11.22 1.00 16.72
C PRO A 112 -10.06 0.61 15.80
N ASP A 113 -10.18 -0.53 15.12
CA ASP A 113 -9.18 -1.01 14.16
C ASP A 113 -9.11 -0.07 12.94
N ILE A 114 -10.28 0.38 12.42
CA ILE A 114 -10.33 1.32 11.30
C ILE A 114 -9.66 2.63 11.69
N LYS A 115 -9.95 3.14 12.89
CA LYS A 115 -9.33 4.37 13.42
C LYS A 115 -7.81 4.21 13.52
N GLN A 116 -7.34 3.12 14.12
CA GLN A 116 -5.91 2.85 14.27
C GLN A 116 -5.21 2.74 12.91
N GLU A 117 -5.88 2.15 11.92
CA GLU A 117 -5.34 1.99 10.58
C GLU A 117 -5.33 3.30 9.78
N CYS A 118 -6.37 4.13 9.91
CA CYS A 118 -6.39 5.50 9.40
C CYS A 118 -5.24 6.34 9.96
N TRP A 119 -4.98 6.22 11.27
CA TRP A 119 -3.86 6.90 11.92
C TRP A 119 -2.52 6.45 11.36
N ARG A 120 -2.34 5.13 11.27
CA ARG A 120 -1.14 4.55 10.69
C ARG A 120 -0.94 4.97 9.24
N TRP A 121 -2.00 5.02 8.44
CA TRP A 121 -1.90 5.43 7.04
C TRP A 121 -1.53 6.92 6.91
N THR A 122 -2.09 7.77 7.76
CA THR A 122 -1.71 9.19 7.87
C THR A 122 -0.23 9.31 8.23
N ASP A 123 0.25 8.52 9.19
CA ASP A 123 1.65 8.53 9.61
C ASP A 123 2.60 7.97 8.55
N GLU A 124 2.24 6.89 7.85
CA GLU A 124 3.11 6.25 6.85
C GLU A 124 3.08 6.95 5.48
N THR A 125 1.99 7.64 5.16
CA THR A 125 1.76 8.22 3.82
C THR A 125 1.89 9.74 3.82
N PHE A 126 1.22 10.41 4.75
CA PHE A 126 1.18 11.88 4.79
C PHE A 126 2.45 12.48 5.38
N LEU A 127 2.95 11.95 6.50
CA LEU A 127 4.16 12.50 7.13
C LEU A 127 5.39 12.44 6.21
N PRO A 128 5.68 11.34 5.49
CA PRO A 128 6.83 11.32 4.58
C PRO A 128 6.65 12.23 3.36
N MET A 129 5.40 12.44 2.91
CA MET A 129 5.08 13.34 1.80
C MET A 129 5.33 14.80 2.18
N LEU A 130 5.05 15.16 3.44
CA LEU A 130 5.36 16.48 4.00
C LEU A 130 6.84 16.65 4.35
N GLN A 131 7.55 15.57 4.70
CA GLN A 131 8.89 15.64 5.28
C GLN A 131 10.07 15.46 4.30
N SER A 132 9.89 14.92 3.08
CA SER A 132 10.99 15.00 2.09
C SER A 132 10.60 14.74 0.63
N PRO A 133 10.96 15.64 -0.31
CA PRO A 133 11.11 15.31 -1.72
C PRO A 133 12.48 14.63 -1.90
N HIS A 134 12.57 13.31 -1.74
CA HIS A 134 13.79 12.58 -2.12
C HIS A 134 13.62 11.87 -3.48
N PRO A 135 14.45 12.20 -4.49
CA PRO A 135 14.30 11.72 -5.87
C PRO A 135 14.82 10.30 -6.14
N GLY A 136 14.71 9.35 -5.20
CA GLY A 136 15.35 8.03 -5.36
C GLY A 136 14.70 6.82 -4.68
N SER A 137 13.48 6.95 -4.15
CA SER A 137 12.73 5.78 -3.64
C SER A 137 12.23 4.94 -4.82
N PRO A 138 12.16 3.60 -4.76
CA PRO A 138 11.47 2.77 -5.76
C PRO A 138 9.98 3.10 -5.94
N ARG A 139 9.40 3.99 -5.12
CA ARG A 139 8.14 4.71 -5.44
C ARG A 139 8.27 5.68 -6.64
N ALA A 140 9.48 5.89 -7.18
CA ALA A 140 9.82 6.75 -8.31
C ALA A 140 9.73 6.04 -9.67
N LEU A 141 9.65 4.70 -9.71
CA LEU A 141 8.93 4.05 -10.81
C LEU A 141 7.46 4.37 -10.55
N GLY A 142 7.01 5.48 -11.11
CA GLY A 142 5.77 6.14 -10.70
C GLY A 142 4.62 5.16 -10.58
N LEU A 143 3.75 5.39 -9.59
CA LEU A 143 2.43 4.75 -9.48
C LEU A 143 1.85 4.26 -10.83
N PRO A 144 1.83 5.04 -11.92
CA PRO A 144 1.33 4.58 -13.22
C PRO A 144 1.95 3.28 -13.76
N ALA A 145 3.25 3.04 -13.63
CA ALA A 145 3.90 1.86 -14.21
C ALA A 145 3.50 0.57 -13.47
N TRP A 146 3.42 0.61 -12.14
CA TRP A 146 2.93 -0.51 -11.35
C TRP A 146 1.45 -0.80 -11.62
N TRP A 147 0.63 0.24 -11.72
CA TRP A 147 -0.78 0.10 -12.10
C TRP A 147 -0.94 -0.45 -13.52
N ALA A 148 -0.07 -0.06 -14.47
CA ALA A 148 -0.07 -0.62 -15.82
C ALA A 148 0.30 -2.11 -15.83
N LEU A 149 1.29 -2.53 -15.02
CA LEU A 149 1.63 -3.95 -14.86
C LEU A 149 0.48 -4.74 -14.20
N GLN A 150 -0.23 -4.15 -13.24
CA GLN A 150 -1.41 -4.78 -12.65
C GLN A 150 -2.58 -4.85 -13.64
N ALA A 151 -2.75 -3.84 -14.50
CA ALA A 151 -3.74 -3.85 -15.57
C ALA A 151 -3.49 -5.00 -16.57
N LEU A 152 -2.22 -5.36 -16.80
CA LEU A 152 -1.88 -6.55 -17.60
C LEU A 152 -2.52 -7.83 -17.03
N GLY A 153 -2.60 -7.90 -15.69
CA GLY A 153 -3.25 -8.96 -14.91
C GLY A 153 -4.77 -9.10 -15.12
N HIS A 154 -5.42 -8.16 -15.81
CA HIS A 154 -6.85 -8.19 -16.10
C HIS A 154 -7.19 -8.71 -17.51
N PHE A 155 -6.20 -8.81 -18.40
CA PHE A 155 -6.44 -9.36 -19.74
C PHE A 155 -6.61 -10.90 -19.66
N PRO A 156 -7.60 -11.47 -20.37
CA PRO A 156 -7.99 -12.87 -20.19
C PRO A 156 -6.89 -13.89 -20.52
N LEU A 157 -5.96 -13.60 -21.43
CA LEU A 157 -4.85 -14.50 -21.77
C LEU A 157 -3.53 -14.08 -21.13
N VAL A 158 -3.19 -12.79 -21.23
CA VAL A 158 -1.91 -12.28 -20.70
C VAL A 158 -1.94 -12.21 -19.18
N GLY A 159 -3.07 -11.82 -18.61
CA GLY A 159 -3.23 -11.71 -17.16
C GLY A 159 -3.13 -13.06 -16.47
N GLN A 160 -3.64 -14.10 -17.11
CA GLN A 160 -3.49 -15.49 -16.69
C GLN A 160 -2.00 -15.86 -16.50
N LEU A 161 -1.17 -15.71 -17.53
CA LEU A 161 0.27 -15.97 -17.46
C LEU A 161 0.98 -15.07 -16.44
N TRP A 162 0.59 -13.80 -16.37
CA TRP A 162 1.13 -12.84 -15.42
C TRP A 162 0.98 -13.29 -13.96
N TRP A 163 -0.20 -13.83 -13.58
CA TRP A 163 -0.40 -14.34 -12.22
C TRP A 163 0.43 -15.58 -11.90
N LEU A 164 0.73 -16.43 -12.89
CA LEU A 164 1.65 -17.57 -12.69
C LEU A 164 3.09 -17.08 -12.46
N VAL A 165 3.52 -16.07 -13.21
CA VAL A 165 4.82 -15.43 -13.00
C VAL A 165 4.88 -14.82 -11.59
N LEU A 166 3.85 -14.08 -11.18
CA LEU A 166 3.78 -13.55 -9.81
C LEU A 166 3.77 -14.66 -8.76
N ALA A 167 3.05 -15.77 -8.98
CA ALA A 167 3.04 -16.91 -8.07
C ALA A 167 4.42 -17.57 -7.91
N ALA A 168 5.25 -17.50 -8.96
CA ALA A 168 6.63 -17.97 -8.94
C ALA A 168 7.54 -17.00 -8.18
N LEU A 169 7.37 -15.69 -8.37
CA LEU A 169 8.21 -14.63 -7.82
C LEU A 169 7.89 -14.26 -6.36
N VAL A 170 6.64 -14.44 -5.91
CA VAL A 170 6.21 -14.12 -4.54
C VAL A 170 6.93 -14.99 -3.52
N ASP A 171 7.46 -14.35 -2.47
CA ASP A 171 8.04 -15.06 -1.33
C ASP A 171 6.92 -15.75 -0.53
N ARG A 172 6.85 -17.08 -0.65
CA ARG A 172 5.84 -17.92 0.01
C ARG A 172 5.98 -17.94 1.53
N SER A 173 7.15 -17.55 2.05
CA SER A 173 7.42 -17.49 3.48
C SER A 173 7.09 -16.13 4.10
N ASP A 174 6.72 -15.12 3.30
CA ASP A 174 6.30 -13.80 3.78
C ASP A 174 4.77 -13.70 3.81
N GLU A 175 4.19 -13.56 5.02
CA GLU A 175 2.74 -13.44 5.22
C GLU A 175 2.13 -12.29 4.42
N TYR A 176 2.78 -11.13 4.34
CA TYR A 176 2.22 -9.97 3.64
C TYR A 176 2.19 -10.18 2.13
N GLN A 177 3.28 -10.68 1.55
CA GLN A 177 3.33 -10.95 0.11
C GLN A 177 2.33 -12.04 -0.28
N LEU A 178 2.19 -13.07 0.55
CA LEU A 178 1.23 -14.15 0.32
C LEU A 178 -0.22 -13.66 0.39
N CYS A 179 -0.57 -12.87 1.42
CA CYS A 179 -1.88 -12.22 1.54
C CYS A 179 -2.16 -11.31 0.35
N ALA A 180 -1.22 -10.43 0.00
CA ALA A 180 -1.37 -9.50 -1.11
C ALA A 180 -1.54 -10.21 -2.46
N PHE A 181 -0.84 -11.35 -2.64
CA PHE A 181 -0.98 -12.21 -3.81
C PHE A 181 -2.37 -12.87 -3.86
N ILE A 182 -2.82 -13.48 -2.77
CA ILE A 182 -4.15 -14.12 -2.68
C ILE A 182 -5.25 -13.12 -3.03
N VAL A 183 -5.24 -11.95 -2.38
CA VAL A 183 -6.21 -10.88 -2.62
C VAL A 183 -6.12 -10.39 -4.06
N GLY A 184 -4.91 -10.15 -4.58
CA GLY A 184 -4.70 -9.69 -5.95
C GLY A 184 -5.26 -10.67 -6.99
N LEU A 185 -4.94 -11.95 -6.85
CA LEU A 185 -5.40 -13.02 -7.73
C LEU A 185 -6.93 -13.13 -7.72
N ARG A 186 -7.54 -13.13 -6.53
CA ARG A 186 -9.00 -13.23 -6.39
C ARG A 186 -9.75 -12.01 -6.91
N VAL A 187 -9.21 -10.81 -6.73
CA VAL A 187 -9.77 -9.60 -7.35
C VAL A 187 -9.67 -9.66 -8.87
N SER A 188 -8.55 -10.16 -9.42
CA SER A 188 -8.48 -10.37 -10.87
C SER A 188 -9.49 -11.42 -11.35
N HIS A 189 -9.70 -12.52 -10.61
CA HIS A 189 -10.75 -13.50 -10.94
C HIS A 189 -12.14 -12.86 -10.95
N PHE A 190 -12.45 -12.04 -9.96
CA PHE A 190 -13.73 -11.33 -9.92
C PHE A 190 -13.91 -10.40 -11.13
N LEU A 191 -12.90 -9.59 -11.45
CA LEU A 191 -12.98 -8.63 -12.55
C LEU A 191 -13.00 -9.30 -13.93
N SER A 192 -12.10 -10.26 -14.18
CA SER A 192 -11.95 -10.88 -15.50
C SER A 192 -12.89 -12.07 -15.71
N LEU A 193 -12.87 -13.06 -14.80
CA LEU A 193 -13.68 -14.27 -14.93
C LEU A 193 -15.12 -14.06 -14.47
N GLY A 194 -15.38 -13.14 -13.55
CA GLY A 194 -16.72 -12.78 -13.09
C GLY A 194 -17.36 -11.72 -14.00
N LEU A 195 -17.06 -10.44 -13.73
CA LEU A 195 -17.70 -9.30 -14.40
C LEU A 195 -17.40 -9.26 -15.91
N GLY A 196 -16.13 -9.38 -16.30
CA GLY A 196 -15.73 -9.34 -17.71
C GLY A 196 -16.38 -10.44 -18.54
N ALA A 197 -16.38 -11.67 -18.01
CA ALA A 197 -17.07 -12.78 -18.65
C ALA A 197 -18.58 -12.54 -18.71
N ALA A 198 -19.24 -12.18 -17.60
CA ALA A 198 -20.67 -11.91 -17.57
C ALA A 198 -21.07 -10.84 -18.60
N SER A 199 -20.35 -9.72 -18.65
CA SER A 199 -20.55 -8.66 -19.65
C SER A 199 -20.39 -9.17 -21.08
N TYR A 200 -19.39 -10.02 -21.33
CA TYR A 200 -19.18 -10.66 -22.63
C TYR A 200 -20.37 -11.55 -23.02
N ALA A 201 -20.91 -12.36 -22.10
CA ALA A 201 -22.11 -13.15 -22.37
C ALA A 201 -23.35 -12.28 -22.64
N CYS A 202 -23.55 -11.22 -21.86
CA CYS A 202 -24.65 -10.28 -22.08
C CYS A 202 -24.56 -9.61 -23.46
N TYR A 203 -23.35 -9.20 -23.87
CA TYR A 203 -23.11 -8.62 -25.19
C TYR A 203 -23.44 -9.62 -26.32
N HIS A 204 -22.97 -10.86 -26.20
CA HIS A 204 -23.30 -11.90 -27.18
C HIS A 204 -24.78 -12.26 -27.22
N ALA A 205 -25.45 -12.30 -26.06
CA ALA A 205 -26.89 -12.49 -25.97
C ALA A 205 -27.66 -11.35 -26.65
N TYR A 206 -27.20 -10.12 -26.50
CA TYR A 206 -27.77 -8.96 -27.17
C TYR A 206 -27.61 -9.03 -28.70
N LEU A 207 -26.40 -9.34 -29.21
CA LEU A 207 -26.18 -9.55 -30.65
C LEU A 207 -27.07 -10.67 -31.21
N CYS A 208 -27.27 -11.72 -30.42
CA CYS A 208 -28.19 -12.80 -30.72
C CYS A 208 -29.62 -12.34 -30.92
N THR A 209 -30.13 -11.51 -30.00
CA THR A 209 -31.49 -10.96 -30.12
C THR A 209 -31.64 -10.04 -31.33
N LEU A 210 -30.60 -9.27 -31.68
CA LEU A 210 -30.61 -8.43 -32.89
C LEU A 210 -30.61 -9.26 -34.18
N ALA A 211 -29.81 -10.32 -34.24
CA ALA A 211 -29.78 -11.22 -35.40
C ALA A 211 -31.14 -11.94 -35.57
N ALA A 212 -31.73 -12.41 -34.48
CA ALA A 212 -33.05 -13.03 -34.49
C ALA A 212 -34.16 -12.05 -34.94
N ALA A 213 -34.06 -10.77 -34.56
CA ALA A 213 -35.01 -9.75 -35.00
C ALA A 213 -34.87 -9.45 -36.51
N ALA A 214 -33.64 -9.35 -37.02
CA ALA A 214 -33.39 -9.12 -38.45
C ALA A 214 -33.89 -10.28 -39.34
N ASP A 215 -33.78 -11.53 -38.86
CA ASP A 215 -34.30 -12.69 -39.58
C ASP A 215 -35.84 -12.76 -39.57
N ALA A 216 -36.49 -12.23 -38.52
CA ALA A 216 -37.96 -12.20 -38.43
C ALA A 216 -38.61 -11.37 -39.54
N ASP A 217 -37.92 -10.34 -40.03
CA ASP A 217 -38.37 -9.49 -41.14
C ASP A 217 -38.11 -10.13 -42.53
N ALA A 218 -37.22 -11.13 -42.61
CA ALA A 218 -36.61 -11.60 -43.86
C ALA A 218 -37.27 -12.85 -44.50
N VAL A 219 -38.61 -13.00 -44.43
CA VAL A 219 -39.46 -14.03 -45.11
C VAL A 219 -40.02 -15.12 -44.17
N ALA A 220 -41.36 -15.16 -44.08
CA ALA A 220 -42.18 -16.02 -43.22
C ALA A 220 -42.19 -17.54 -43.55
N GLY A 221 -41.24 -18.03 -44.36
CA GLY A 221 -41.28 -19.40 -44.90
C GLY A 221 -40.41 -20.43 -44.15
N GLU A 222 -39.18 -20.09 -43.75
CA GLU A 222 -38.21 -21.07 -43.22
C GLU A 222 -37.27 -20.49 -42.12
N ALA A 223 -37.58 -19.30 -41.58
CA ALA A 223 -36.65 -18.48 -40.78
C ALA A 223 -36.37 -18.96 -39.33
N GLY A 224 -37.05 -20.00 -38.84
CA GLY A 224 -36.96 -20.40 -37.42
C GLY A 224 -35.68 -21.12 -36.98
N SER A 225 -34.98 -21.81 -37.90
CA SER A 225 -33.85 -22.69 -37.54
C SER A 225 -32.48 -22.00 -37.57
N ARG A 226 -32.27 -21.03 -38.47
CA ARG A 226 -30.98 -20.34 -38.64
C ARG A 226 -30.61 -19.43 -37.47
N GLY A 227 -31.54 -18.63 -36.96
CA GLY A 227 -31.27 -17.73 -35.83
C GLY A 227 -30.85 -18.48 -34.55
N ALA A 228 -31.49 -19.62 -34.28
CA ALA A 228 -31.13 -20.49 -33.16
C ALA A 228 -29.72 -21.11 -33.32
N GLU A 229 -29.35 -21.50 -34.54
CA GLU A 229 -28.02 -22.03 -34.84
C GLU A 229 -26.93 -20.96 -34.67
N VAL A 230 -27.17 -19.74 -35.15
CA VAL A 230 -26.27 -18.59 -34.98
C VAL A 230 -26.00 -18.35 -33.49
N CYS A 231 -27.03 -18.38 -32.65
CA CYS A 231 -26.87 -18.21 -31.21
C CYS A 231 -26.15 -19.36 -30.51
N LEU A 232 -26.43 -20.60 -30.90
CA LEU A 232 -25.67 -21.74 -30.44
C LEU A 232 -24.21 -21.68 -30.89
N ARG A 233 -23.90 -21.04 -32.02
CA ARG A 233 -22.54 -20.94 -32.57
C ARG A 233 -21.74 -19.80 -31.92
N LEU A 234 -22.33 -18.60 -31.82
CA LEU A 234 -21.73 -17.39 -31.26
C LEU A 234 -21.79 -17.30 -29.74
N GLY A 235 -22.61 -18.11 -29.07
CA GLY A 235 -22.69 -18.11 -27.63
C GLY A 235 -21.35 -18.38 -26.94
N PRO A 236 -21.13 -17.86 -25.72
CA PRO A 236 -19.89 -18.07 -25.00
C PRO A 236 -19.67 -19.55 -24.71
N LYS A 237 -18.52 -20.08 -25.14
CA LYS A 237 -18.12 -21.47 -24.90
C LYS A 237 -16.80 -21.50 -24.18
N LEU A 238 -16.68 -22.36 -23.18
CA LEU A 238 -15.39 -22.60 -22.54
C LEU A 238 -14.55 -23.53 -23.41
N HIS A 239 -13.44 -23.02 -23.92
CA HIS A 239 -12.41 -23.86 -24.57
C HIS A 239 -11.68 -24.72 -23.54
N LEU A 240 -11.17 -25.87 -23.96
CA LEU A 240 -10.39 -26.79 -23.11
C LEU A 240 -9.23 -26.08 -22.41
N TRP A 241 -8.50 -25.24 -23.14
CA TRP A 241 -7.42 -24.41 -22.59
C TRP A 241 -7.91 -23.47 -21.49
N GLY A 242 -9.07 -22.83 -21.67
CA GLY A 242 -9.67 -21.96 -20.66
C GLY A 242 -10.09 -22.74 -19.40
N ALA A 243 -10.58 -23.96 -19.55
CA ALA A 243 -10.91 -24.85 -18.44
C ALA A 243 -9.65 -25.30 -17.68
N ALA A 244 -8.63 -25.77 -18.40
CA ALA A 244 -7.36 -26.19 -17.81
C ALA A 244 -6.69 -25.04 -17.04
N PHE A 245 -6.71 -23.84 -17.61
CA PHE A 245 -6.15 -22.66 -16.94
C PHE A 245 -6.93 -22.28 -15.69
N TRP A 246 -8.27 -22.31 -15.75
CA TRP A 246 -9.10 -22.06 -14.58
C TRP A 246 -8.80 -23.06 -13.45
N LEU A 247 -8.64 -24.35 -13.76
CA LEU A 247 -8.24 -25.37 -12.79
C LEU A 247 -6.83 -25.09 -12.23
N LEU A 248 -5.88 -24.69 -13.06
CA LEU A 248 -4.54 -24.31 -12.62
C LEU A 248 -4.58 -23.12 -11.64
N GLN A 249 -5.33 -22.08 -11.94
CA GLN A 249 -5.52 -20.93 -11.04
C GLN A 249 -6.16 -21.34 -9.71
N LEU A 250 -7.12 -22.25 -9.76
CA LEU A 250 -7.77 -22.80 -8.58
C LEU A 250 -6.75 -23.54 -7.70
N CYS A 251 -5.94 -24.42 -8.29
CA CYS A 251 -4.87 -25.13 -7.61
C CYS A 251 -3.84 -24.17 -7.01
N VAL A 252 -3.42 -23.13 -7.75
CA VAL A 252 -2.49 -22.11 -7.25
C VAL A 252 -3.08 -21.39 -6.04
N THR A 253 -4.35 -21.02 -6.09
CA THR A 253 -5.00 -20.31 -4.98
C THR A 253 -5.17 -21.20 -3.75
N LEU A 254 -5.62 -22.44 -3.94
CA LEU A 254 -5.74 -23.40 -2.83
C LEU A 254 -4.38 -23.68 -2.20
N ARG A 255 -3.33 -23.80 -3.01
CA ARG A 255 -1.97 -23.96 -2.52
C ARG A 255 -1.50 -22.75 -1.72
N THR A 256 -1.77 -21.52 -2.16
CA THR A 256 -1.36 -20.33 -1.40
C THR A 256 -2.11 -20.20 -0.08
N PHE A 257 -3.40 -20.55 -0.03
CA PHE A 257 -4.13 -20.65 1.24
C PHE A 257 -3.56 -21.72 2.16
N ALA A 258 -3.18 -22.89 1.63
CA ALA A 258 -2.56 -23.95 2.43
C ALA A 258 -1.18 -23.56 3.02
N LEU A 259 -0.46 -22.65 2.35
CA LEU A 259 0.82 -22.12 2.83
C LEU A 259 0.66 -21.00 3.86
N LEU A 260 -0.51 -20.38 3.97
CA LEU A 260 -0.75 -19.23 4.84
C LEU A 260 -0.44 -19.49 6.33
N PRO A 261 -0.80 -20.65 6.93
CA PRO A 261 -0.42 -20.96 8.32
C PRO A 261 1.11 -21.11 8.52
N GLN A 262 1.85 -21.44 7.47
CA GLN A 262 3.31 -21.63 7.50
C GLN A 262 4.08 -20.33 7.25
N SER A 263 3.42 -19.31 6.66
CA SER A 263 4.04 -18.03 6.30
C SER A 263 4.46 -17.23 7.53
N VAL A 264 5.65 -16.62 7.52
CA VAL A 264 6.23 -15.86 8.64
C VAL A 264 5.94 -14.37 8.50
N LYS A 265 5.68 -13.68 9.63
CA LYS A 265 5.60 -12.21 9.70
C LYS A 265 6.96 -11.58 9.50
N LYS A 266 7.42 -11.54 8.24
CA LYS A 266 8.60 -10.76 7.89
C LYS A 266 8.24 -9.29 8.03
N GLY A 267 9.15 -8.52 8.60
CA GLY A 267 9.06 -7.08 8.60
C GLY A 267 8.18 -6.39 9.65
N ALA A 268 7.58 -7.11 10.59
CA ALA A 268 7.12 -6.48 11.81
C ALA A 268 8.34 -5.98 12.61
N LEU A 269 8.55 -4.66 12.66
CA LEU A 269 9.30 -4.08 13.78
C LEU A 269 8.53 -4.46 15.03
N VAL A 270 9.00 -5.48 15.75
CA VAL A 270 8.64 -5.63 17.16
C VAL A 270 9.06 -4.30 17.77
N PRO A 271 8.13 -3.46 18.27
CA PRO A 271 8.50 -2.22 18.92
C PRO A 271 9.22 -2.63 20.22
N LEU A 272 10.53 -2.86 20.14
CA LEU A 272 11.37 -3.00 21.33
C LEU A 272 11.19 -1.76 22.23
N GLU A 273 10.87 -0.63 21.62
CA GLU A 273 10.75 0.68 22.25
C GLU A 273 9.47 0.87 23.08
N ARG A 274 8.34 0.22 22.74
CA ARG A 274 7.14 0.27 23.62
C ARG A 274 7.28 -0.61 24.86
N ARG A 275 8.16 -1.62 24.81
CA ARG A 275 8.62 -2.36 26.01
C ARG A 275 9.58 -1.54 26.87
N GLN A 276 10.29 -0.57 26.28
CA GLN A 276 11.23 0.30 26.99
C GLN A 276 10.60 1.58 27.56
N ARG A 277 9.45 2.06 27.06
CA ARG A 277 8.74 3.19 27.69
C ARG A 277 7.77 2.81 28.81
N LEU A 278 7.69 1.53 29.17
CA LEU A 278 7.11 1.15 30.46
C LEU A 278 8.11 1.54 31.56
N PRO A 279 7.68 2.32 32.58
CA PRO A 279 8.54 2.72 33.69
C PRO A 279 9.17 1.48 34.33
N PHE A 280 10.38 1.63 34.86
CA PHE A 280 11.17 0.53 35.42
C PHE A 280 10.36 -0.33 36.42
N SER A 281 9.46 0.30 37.18
CA SER A 281 8.51 -0.36 38.08
C SER A 281 7.56 -1.33 37.38
N SER A 282 7.00 -0.96 36.21
CA SER A 282 6.16 -1.86 35.41
C SER A 282 6.97 -2.98 34.75
N ARG A 283 8.27 -2.76 34.46
CA ARG A 283 9.17 -3.84 34.01
C ARG A 283 9.46 -4.83 35.13
N LEU A 284 9.57 -4.36 36.38
CA LEU A 284 9.73 -5.22 37.55
C LEU A 284 8.47 -6.07 37.78
N HIS A 285 7.28 -5.50 37.60
CA HIS A 285 6.02 -6.26 37.68
C HIS A 285 5.82 -7.25 36.53
N LEU A 286 6.27 -6.95 35.30
CA LEU A 286 6.27 -7.91 34.19
C LEU A 286 7.39 -8.98 34.30
N ALA A 287 8.53 -8.64 34.90
CA ALA A 287 9.63 -9.58 35.14
C ALA A 287 9.33 -10.50 36.34
N SER A 288 8.71 -9.97 37.40
CA SER A 288 8.29 -10.71 38.60
C SER A 288 6.98 -11.48 38.36
N GLY A 289 6.05 -10.92 37.57
CA GLY A 289 4.80 -11.58 37.16
C GLY A 289 4.95 -12.54 35.97
N GLY A 290 6.09 -12.54 35.27
CA GLY A 290 6.32 -13.37 34.07
C GLY A 290 6.48 -14.87 34.36
N ALA A 291 6.76 -15.25 35.60
CA ALA A 291 6.76 -16.66 36.01
C ALA A 291 5.35 -17.18 36.33
N ILE A 292 4.47 -16.33 36.87
CA ILE A 292 3.11 -16.72 37.29
C ILE A 292 2.11 -16.53 36.13
N ALA A 293 2.29 -15.51 35.28
CA ALA A 293 1.45 -15.32 34.09
C ALA A 293 1.73 -16.36 32.98
N ARG A 294 2.90 -17.02 32.97
CA ARG A 294 3.16 -18.17 32.08
C ARG A 294 2.44 -19.45 32.51
N ALA A 295 2.10 -19.59 33.80
CA ALA A 295 1.41 -20.76 34.30
C ALA A 295 -0.11 -20.70 34.03
N ASN A 296 -0.69 -19.49 33.98
CA ASN A 296 -2.12 -19.28 33.71
C ASN A 296 -2.44 -18.78 32.29
N SER A 297 -1.45 -18.53 31.43
CA SER A 297 -1.66 -18.30 29.99
C SER A 297 -1.64 -19.61 29.18
N SER A 298 -2.16 -20.69 29.76
CA SER A 298 -2.23 -22.02 29.16
C SER A 298 -3.42 -22.23 28.23
N SER A 299 -4.20 -21.19 27.88
CA SER A 299 -5.41 -21.36 27.08
C SER A 299 -5.83 -20.21 26.15
N LEU A 300 -5.06 -19.11 26.04
CA LEU A 300 -5.24 -18.20 24.90
C LEU A 300 -4.32 -18.69 23.78
N PRO A 301 -4.86 -19.39 22.75
CA PRO A 301 -4.04 -20.05 21.75
C PRO A 301 -3.12 -19.02 21.10
N ALA A 302 -1.81 -19.22 21.27
CA ALA A 302 -0.76 -18.40 20.67
C ALA A 302 -0.76 -18.45 19.13
N ASP A 303 -1.67 -19.25 18.55
CA ASP A 303 -2.09 -19.22 17.16
C ASP A 303 -2.97 -18.01 16.85
N ALA A 304 -2.48 -16.80 17.11
CA ALA A 304 -3.07 -15.59 16.54
C ALA A 304 -3.14 -15.80 15.03
N VAL A 305 -4.36 -16.08 14.54
CA VAL A 305 -4.65 -16.65 13.23
C VAL A 305 -3.96 -15.82 12.15
N ARG A 306 -2.92 -16.40 11.51
CA ARG A 306 -2.17 -15.74 10.43
C ARG A 306 -3.11 -15.41 9.28
N GLY A 307 -2.93 -14.24 8.67
CA GLY A 307 -3.79 -13.73 7.61
C GLY A 307 -5.18 -13.23 8.04
N GLY A 308 -5.48 -13.15 9.34
CA GLY A 308 -6.69 -12.51 9.86
C GLY A 308 -7.99 -13.15 9.34
N LEU A 309 -8.75 -12.41 8.52
CA LEU A 309 -9.99 -12.89 7.92
C LEU A 309 -9.77 -13.83 6.72
N LEU A 310 -8.59 -13.82 6.08
CA LEU A 310 -8.31 -14.60 4.88
C LEU A 310 -8.55 -16.11 5.05
N PRO A 311 -8.13 -16.79 6.14
CA PRO A 311 -8.41 -18.21 6.31
C PRO A 311 -9.91 -18.55 6.35
N ARG A 312 -10.75 -17.63 6.84
CA ARG A 312 -12.21 -17.84 6.82
C ARG A 312 -12.76 -17.74 5.40
N LEU A 313 -12.31 -16.75 4.63
CA LEU A 313 -12.66 -16.63 3.21
C LEU A 313 -12.07 -17.76 2.37
N GLY A 314 -10.89 -18.28 2.72
CA GLY A 314 -10.27 -19.43 2.09
C GLY A 314 -11.09 -20.71 2.26
N ARG A 315 -11.74 -20.91 3.42
CA ARG A 315 -12.69 -22.03 3.62
C ARG A 315 -13.94 -21.89 2.77
N LEU A 316 -14.51 -20.68 2.69
CA LEU A 316 -15.64 -20.40 1.80
C LEU A 316 -15.26 -20.68 0.34
N ASP A 317 -14.10 -20.18 -0.07
CA ASP A 317 -13.55 -20.32 -1.41
C ASP A 317 -13.25 -21.79 -1.77
N LEU A 318 -12.73 -22.58 -0.83
CA LEU A 318 -12.57 -24.03 -0.98
C LEU A 318 -13.94 -24.72 -1.18
N GLY A 319 -14.96 -24.35 -0.41
CA GLY A 319 -16.32 -24.88 -0.60
C GLY A 319 -16.88 -24.57 -1.99
N LEU A 320 -16.75 -23.31 -2.42
CA LEU A 320 -17.17 -22.87 -3.75
C LEU A 320 -16.39 -23.56 -4.88
N ALA A 321 -15.10 -23.79 -4.67
CA ALA A 321 -14.22 -24.53 -5.59
C ALA A 321 -14.71 -25.97 -5.78
N VAL A 322 -14.97 -26.69 -4.68
CA VAL A 322 -15.47 -28.07 -4.71
C VAL A 322 -16.84 -28.13 -5.40
N CYS A 323 -17.76 -27.21 -5.05
CA CYS A 323 -19.06 -27.12 -5.70
C CYS A 323 -18.93 -26.86 -7.22
N ALA A 324 -18.08 -25.93 -7.64
CA ALA A 324 -17.87 -25.61 -9.05
C ALA A 324 -17.29 -26.80 -9.83
N VAL A 325 -16.32 -27.52 -9.26
CA VAL A 325 -15.75 -28.73 -9.87
C VAL A 325 -16.79 -29.85 -9.95
N ALA A 326 -17.57 -30.08 -8.89
CA ALA A 326 -18.63 -31.08 -8.89
C ALA A 326 -19.71 -30.79 -9.96
N LEU A 327 -20.13 -29.53 -10.10
CA LEU A 327 -21.06 -29.10 -11.14
C LEU A 327 -20.45 -29.27 -12.54
N ALA A 328 -19.17 -28.96 -12.72
CA ALA A 328 -18.48 -29.14 -14.00
C ALA A 328 -18.40 -30.62 -14.40
N VAL A 329 -18.03 -31.50 -13.47
CA VAL A 329 -18.01 -32.96 -13.70
C VAL A 329 -19.41 -33.47 -14.04
N SER A 330 -20.43 -33.05 -13.29
CA SER A 330 -21.82 -33.42 -13.56
C SER A 330 -22.29 -32.96 -14.95
N ALA A 331 -21.94 -31.72 -15.34
CA ALA A 331 -22.23 -31.20 -16.68
C ALA A 331 -21.55 -32.04 -17.77
N CYS A 332 -20.29 -32.46 -17.58
CA CYS A 332 -19.58 -33.32 -18.53
C CYS A 332 -20.25 -34.69 -18.73
N VAL A 333 -20.93 -35.22 -17.71
CA VAL A 333 -21.66 -36.49 -17.79
C VAL A 333 -23.01 -36.31 -18.51
N VAL A 334 -23.74 -35.24 -18.19
CA VAL A 334 -25.14 -35.05 -18.63
C VAL A 334 -25.24 -34.33 -19.97
N LEU A 335 -24.36 -33.37 -20.25
CA LEU A 335 -24.46 -32.46 -21.39
C LEU A 335 -23.41 -32.79 -22.45
N ARG A 336 -23.73 -32.53 -23.73
CA ARG A 336 -22.81 -32.70 -24.87
C ARG A 336 -22.79 -31.47 -25.77
N GLY A 337 -21.75 -31.37 -26.60
CA GLY A 337 -21.62 -30.34 -27.64
C GLY A 337 -21.62 -28.90 -27.10
N ALA A 338 -22.32 -28.00 -27.79
CA ALA A 338 -22.36 -26.58 -27.46
C ALA A 338 -22.95 -26.29 -26.07
N ARG A 339 -23.91 -27.10 -25.61
CA ARG A 339 -24.54 -26.96 -24.29
C ARG A 339 -23.55 -27.16 -23.16
N LEU A 340 -22.69 -28.18 -23.28
CA LEU A 340 -21.60 -28.42 -22.32
C LEU A 340 -20.66 -27.22 -22.24
N GLY A 341 -20.21 -26.71 -23.38
CA GLY A 341 -19.30 -25.57 -23.45
C GLY A 341 -19.87 -24.30 -22.81
N ALA A 342 -21.17 -24.03 -23.01
CA ALA A 342 -21.86 -22.91 -22.40
C ALA A 342 -22.06 -23.08 -20.89
N THR A 343 -22.46 -24.27 -20.43
CA THR A 343 -22.63 -24.57 -18.99
C THR A 343 -21.31 -24.46 -18.24
N LEU A 344 -20.22 -25.03 -18.76
CA LEU A 344 -18.90 -24.91 -18.15
C LEU A 344 -18.42 -23.45 -18.10
N TRP A 345 -18.73 -22.67 -19.13
CA TRP A 345 -18.44 -21.24 -19.14
C TRP A 345 -19.16 -20.52 -18.00
N TRP A 346 -20.46 -20.78 -17.80
CA TRP A 346 -21.24 -20.15 -16.73
C TRP A 346 -20.81 -20.59 -15.33
N ILE A 347 -20.48 -21.87 -15.13
CA ILE A 347 -19.96 -22.37 -13.84
C ILE A 347 -18.69 -21.58 -13.46
N ARG A 348 -17.76 -21.43 -14.41
CA ARG A 348 -16.53 -20.64 -14.21
C ARG A 348 -16.86 -19.17 -13.92
N THR A 349 -17.79 -18.57 -14.65
CA THR A 349 -18.20 -17.17 -14.48
C THR A 349 -18.80 -16.90 -13.10
N VAL A 350 -19.73 -17.76 -12.67
CA VAL A 350 -20.36 -17.68 -11.34
C VAL A 350 -19.33 -17.84 -10.22
N HIS A 351 -18.42 -18.81 -10.35
CA HIS A 351 -17.30 -18.95 -9.40
C HIS A 351 -16.42 -17.69 -9.35
N GLY A 352 -16.16 -17.05 -10.50
CA GLY A 352 -15.48 -15.75 -10.57
C GLY A 352 -16.23 -14.65 -9.81
N LEU A 353 -17.55 -14.54 -10.01
CA LEU A 353 -18.40 -13.55 -9.32
C LEU A 353 -18.38 -13.74 -7.79
N PHE A 354 -18.33 -14.98 -7.30
CA PHE A 354 -18.20 -15.25 -5.86
C PHE A 354 -16.86 -14.82 -5.26
N SER A 355 -15.86 -14.45 -6.07
CA SER A 355 -14.63 -13.82 -5.57
C SER A 355 -14.81 -12.32 -5.23
N GLY A 356 -16.02 -11.76 -5.38
CA GLY A 356 -16.35 -10.37 -5.06
C GLY A 356 -15.95 -9.87 -3.66
N PRO A 357 -16.10 -10.66 -2.58
CA PRO A 357 -15.69 -10.23 -1.24
C PRO A 357 -14.22 -9.81 -1.12
N TYR A 358 -13.33 -10.33 -1.98
CA TYR A 358 -11.91 -9.98 -1.98
C TYR A 358 -11.65 -8.55 -2.47
N VAL A 359 -12.59 -7.93 -3.19
CA VAL A 359 -12.48 -6.52 -3.63
C VAL A 359 -12.42 -5.57 -2.44
N ALA A 360 -13.11 -5.88 -1.34
CA ALA A 360 -13.07 -5.08 -0.13
C ALA A 360 -11.64 -4.94 0.44
N PHE A 361 -10.78 -5.95 0.27
CA PHE A 361 -9.39 -5.91 0.73
C PHE A 361 -8.50 -5.01 -0.13
N LYS A 362 -8.92 -4.66 -1.36
CA LYS A 362 -8.19 -3.69 -2.19
C LYS A 362 -8.57 -2.25 -1.90
N LEU A 363 -9.62 -2.01 -1.10
CA LEU A 363 -9.91 -0.66 -0.64
C LEU A 363 -8.78 -0.20 0.30
N PRO A 364 -8.22 1.01 0.08
CA PRO A 364 -7.22 1.55 0.99
C PRO A 364 -7.82 1.54 2.41
N LEU A 365 -7.00 1.21 3.41
CA LEU A 365 -7.35 1.00 4.83
C LEU A 365 -7.82 -0.42 5.19
N LEU A 366 -8.72 -1.04 4.40
CA LEU A 366 -9.27 -2.34 4.76
C LEU A 366 -8.27 -3.50 4.65
N ASP A 367 -7.28 -3.39 3.75
CA ASP A 367 -6.27 -4.44 3.56
C ASP A 367 -5.55 -4.82 4.86
N THR A 368 -5.02 -3.82 5.58
CA THR A 368 -4.28 -4.08 6.82
C THR A 368 -5.20 -4.48 7.95
N LEU A 369 -6.40 -3.91 7.99
CA LEU A 369 -7.38 -4.25 9.01
C LEU A 369 -7.84 -5.70 8.92
N LEU A 370 -8.14 -6.17 7.71
CA LEU A 370 -8.70 -7.51 7.50
C LEU A 370 -7.63 -8.60 7.45
N THR A 371 -6.42 -8.29 6.97
CA THR A 371 -5.32 -9.28 6.89
C THR A 371 -4.43 -9.29 8.12
N HIS A 372 -4.38 -8.18 8.87
CA HIS A 372 -3.36 -7.89 9.90
C HIS A 372 -1.90 -8.01 9.41
N ALA A 373 -1.68 -8.14 8.10
CA ALA A 373 -0.36 -8.29 7.51
C ALA A 373 0.26 -6.91 7.27
N ARG A 374 1.53 -6.76 7.62
CA ARG A 374 2.25 -5.49 7.48
C ARG A 374 3.11 -5.50 6.24
N LYS A 375 3.14 -4.37 5.52
CA LYS A 375 4.00 -4.17 4.35
C LYS A 375 5.46 -4.54 4.67
N THR A 376 6.02 -5.44 3.88
CA THR A 376 7.44 -5.77 3.94
C THR A 376 8.26 -4.83 3.06
N GLY A 377 9.44 -4.45 3.57
CA GLY A 377 10.43 -3.68 2.84
C GLY A 377 11.51 -4.59 2.26
N TYR A 378 12.23 -4.09 1.26
CA TYR A 378 13.42 -4.76 0.73
C TYR A 378 14.64 -3.88 0.98
N ASP A 379 15.76 -4.49 1.37
CA ASP A 379 17.05 -3.80 1.42
C ASP A 379 17.63 -3.63 0.00
N ARG A 380 18.82 -3.02 -0.09
CA ARG A 380 19.48 -2.81 -1.40
C ARG A 380 19.90 -4.13 -2.09
N LEU A 381 19.93 -5.24 -1.35
CA LEU A 381 20.28 -6.57 -1.85
C LEU A 381 19.03 -7.39 -2.21
N GLY A 382 17.82 -6.83 -2.02
CA GLY A 382 16.57 -7.52 -2.26
C GLY A 382 16.14 -8.45 -1.12
N HIS A 383 16.79 -8.41 0.03
CA HIS A 383 16.36 -9.19 1.19
C HIS A 383 15.15 -8.52 1.84
N THR A 384 14.17 -9.33 2.26
CA THR A 384 13.02 -8.86 3.02
C THR A 384 13.48 -8.35 4.39
N VAL A 385 13.32 -7.06 4.64
CA VAL A 385 13.65 -6.41 5.91
C VAL A 385 12.43 -5.71 6.48
N PRO A 386 12.32 -5.59 7.82
CA PRO A 386 11.34 -4.69 8.41
C PRO A 386 11.45 -3.29 7.84
N PHE A 387 10.30 -2.71 7.50
CA PHE A 387 10.23 -1.32 7.09
C PHE A 387 10.77 -0.50 8.26
N LYS A 388 12.00 0.03 8.14
CA LYS A 388 12.55 0.91 9.16
C LYS A 388 11.63 2.12 9.21
N ALA A 389 10.80 2.21 10.25
CA ALA A 389 10.20 3.47 10.63
C ALA A 389 11.37 4.45 10.67
N ARG A 390 11.29 5.51 9.85
CA ARG A 390 12.34 6.53 9.83
C ARG A 390 12.36 7.05 11.26
N VAL A 391 13.38 6.65 12.02
CA VAL A 391 13.64 7.25 13.32
C VAL A 391 13.93 8.69 12.96
N VAL A 392 12.92 9.54 13.10
CA VAL A 392 13.11 10.99 13.10
C VAL A 392 14.10 11.17 14.22
N ALA A 393 15.36 11.39 13.86
CA ALA A 393 16.43 11.55 14.83
C ALA A 393 15.94 12.63 15.78
N GLN A 394 15.54 12.22 16.98
CA GLN A 394 15.14 13.19 17.97
C GLN A 394 16.37 14.07 18.17
N PRO A 395 16.24 15.40 18.04
CA PRO A 395 17.36 16.28 18.23
C PRO A 395 17.97 15.96 19.60
N HIS A 396 19.25 15.59 19.62
CA HIS A 396 19.96 15.27 20.86
C HIS A 396 19.83 16.49 21.78
N PRO A 397 19.25 16.35 22.99
CA PRO A 397 19.00 17.50 23.87
C PRO A 397 20.29 18.25 24.26
N ASP A 398 21.45 17.59 24.17
CA ASP A 398 22.74 18.12 24.63
C ASP A 398 23.47 19.02 23.61
N LEU A 399 22.84 19.36 22.47
CA LEU A 399 23.43 20.25 21.45
C LEU A 399 22.87 21.69 21.47
N PHE A 400 22.12 22.07 22.51
CA PHE A 400 21.75 23.45 22.78
C PHE A 400 22.57 23.99 23.97
N PRO A 401 23.62 24.80 23.72
CA PRO A 401 24.34 25.53 24.76
C PRO A 401 23.54 26.71 25.32
#